data_AF-A0A534LX33-F1
#
_entry.id   AF-A0A534LX33-F1
#
_cell.length_a   1.000
_cell.length_b   1.000
_cell.length_c   1.000
_cell.angle_alpha   90.00
_cell.angle_beta   90.00
_cell.angle_gamma   90.00
#
_symmetry.space_group_name_H-M   'P 1'
#
loop_
_entity.id
_entity.type
_entity.pdbx_description
1 polymer ?
#
loop_
_entity_poly.entity_id
_entity_poly.type
_entity_poly.pdbx_seq_one_letter_code
_entity_poly.pdbx_strand_id
1 'polypeptide(L)' 'MKTSISSFDLRVLVAEWQGLIGGHVDKVYQREDEIIFRINLPDRGKVELYSKAGRWLCLHEVEEKPGSPPPFAQTLRRL' A
#
# COMPACT_ATOMS: atom_id res chain seq x y z
N MET A 1 8.89 -18.89 9.00
CA MET A 1 8.56 -17.68 8.21
C MET A 1 8.43 -16.49 9.15
N LYS A 2 8.80 -15.30 8.69
CA LYS A 2 8.75 -14.07 9.49
C LYS A 2 7.28 -13.68 9.75
N THR A 3 6.93 -13.39 11.00
CA THR A 3 5.53 -13.15 11.43
C THR A 3 5.21 -11.67 11.64
N SER A 4 6.24 -10.82 11.68
CA SER A 4 6.13 -9.38 11.89
C SER A 4 7.31 -8.64 11.26
N ILE A 5 7.13 -7.33 11.08
CA ILE A 5 8.16 -6.42 10.59
C ILE A 5 8.89 -5.81 11.78
N SER A 6 10.23 -5.94 11.80
CA SER A 6 11.08 -5.30 12.81
C SER A 6 11.41 -3.85 12.44
N SER A 7 11.96 -3.08 13.39
CA SER A 7 12.45 -1.73 13.12
C SER A 7 13.57 -1.69 12.07
N PHE A 8 14.39 -2.74 11.99
CA PHE A 8 15.42 -2.87 10.95
C PHE A 8 14.79 -3.02 9.56
N ASP A 9 13.74 -3.85 9.45
CA ASP A 9 13.01 -4.03 8.19
C ASP A 9 12.31 -2.73 7.76
N LEU A 10 11.67 -2.03 8.72
CA LEU A 10 11.03 -0.74 8.44
C LEU A 10 12.02 0.27 7.87
N ARG A 11 13.26 0.32 8.39
CA ARG A 11 14.30 1.22 7.85
C ARG A 11 14.59 0.93 6.38
N VAL A 12 14.66 -0.35 5.99
CA VAL A 12 14.92 -0.76 4.60
C VAL A 12 13.72 -0.44 3.71
N LEU A 13 12.51 -0.74 4.15
CA LEU A 13 11.27 -0.44 3.42
C LEU A 13 11.12 1.07 3.18
N VAL A 14 11.33 1.89 4.20
CA VAL A 14 11.25 3.35 4.08
C VAL A 14 12.29 3.89 3.09
N ALA A 15 13.48 3.30 3.03
CA ALA A 15 14.50 3.66 2.05
C ALA A 15 14.08 3.29 0.62
N GLU A 16 13.50 2.10 0.42
CA GLU A 16 12.92 1.68 -0.86
C GLU A 16 11.82 2.65 -1.33
N TRP A 17 10.98 3.10 -0.40
CA TRP A 17 9.81 3.91 -0.71
C TRP A 17 10.08 5.39 -0.95
N GLN A 18 11.31 5.86 -0.78
CA GLN A 18 11.66 7.24 -1.15
C GLN A 18 11.34 7.53 -2.62
N GLY A 19 11.42 6.51 -3.49
CA GLY A 19 11.02 6.62 -4.90
C GLY A 19 9.52 6.77 -5.15
N LEU A 20 8.68 6.66 -4.12
CA LEU A 20 7.23 6.86 -4.23
C LEU A 20 6.82 8.30 -3.93
N ILE A 21 7.72 9.13 -3.40
CA ILE A 21 7.46 10.53 -3.06
C ILE A 21 7.08 11.31 -4.31
N GLY A 22 6.01 12.10 -4.23
CA GLY A 22 5.42 12.82 -5.36
C GLY A 22 4.43 11.99 -6.18
N GLY A 23 4.25 10.71 -5.86
CA GLY A 23 3.20 9.87 -6.44
C GLY A 23 1.80 10.27 -5.97
N HIS A 24 0.81 10.03 -6.82
CA HIS A 24 -0.61 10.29 -6.53
C HIS A 24 -1.35 8.99 -6.22
N VAL A 25 -2.05 8.94 -5.08
CA VAL A 25 -2.93 7.83 -4.73
C VAL A 25 -4.29 8.04 -5.39
N ASP A 26 -4.68 7.16 -6.32
CA ASP A 26 -5.94 7.30 -7.04
C ASP A 26 -6.99 6.23 -6.67
N LYS A 27 -6.53 5.09 -6.13
CA LYS A 27 -7.39 4.02 -5.62
C LYS A 27 -6.83 3.47 -4.33
N VAL A 28 -7.74 3.23 -3.40
CA VAL A 28 -7.49 2.50 -2.16
C VAL A 28 -8.47 1.35 -2.07
N TYR A 29 -7.97 0.13 -1.91
CA TYR A 29 -8.77 -1.06 -1.70
C TYR A 29 -8.63 -1.52 -0.24
N GLN A 30 -9.68 -2.14 0.29
CA GLN A 30 -9.64 -2.71 1.63
C GLN A 30 -10.38 -4.05 1.65
N ARG A 31 -9.78 -5.02 2.35
CA ARG A 31 -10.38 -6.30 2.72
C ARG A 31 -9.98 -6.61 4.15
N GLU A 32 -10.93 -6.64 5.08
CA GLU A 32 -10.65 -6.88 6.51
C GLU A 32 -9.54 -5.96 7.06
N ASP A 33 -8.40 -6.54 7.45
CA ASP A 33 -7.21 -5.88 8.00
C ASP A 33 -6.16 -5.52 6.93
N GLU A 34 -6.49 -5.69 5.66
CA GLU A 34 -5.65 -5.44 4.50
C GLU A 34 -6.05 -4.18 3.75
N ILE A 35 -5.06 -3.37 3.39
CA ILE A 35 -5.23 -2.14 2.62
C ILE A 35 -4.22 -2.15 1.47
N ILE A 36 -4.68 -1.77 0.28
CA ILE A 36 -3.84 -1.62 -0.91
C ILE A 36 -3.99 -0.20 -1.42
N PHE A 37 -2.88 0.54 -1.48
CA PHE A 37 -2.79 1.85 -2.10
C PHE A 37 -2.25 1.71 -3.51
N ARG A 38 -3.01 2.18 -4.50
CA ARG A 38 -2.53 2.33 -5.87
C ARG A 38 -1.91 3.71 -6.01
N ILE A 39 -0.61 3.75 -6.25
CA ILE A 39 0.19 4.97 -6.38
C ILE A 39 0.61 5.11 -7.83
N ASN A 40 0.23 6.20 -8.48
CA ASN A 40 0.71 6.56 -9.81
C ASN A 40 1.91 7.49 -9.68
N LEU A 41 3.00 7.09 -10.32
CA LEU A 41 4.25 7.84 -10.40
C LEU A 41 4.43 8.37 -11.83
N PRO A 42 4.83 9.63 -12.03
CA PRO A 42 5.07 10.19 -13.36
C PRO A 42 6.06 9.36 -14.20
N ASP A 43 7.12 8.85 -13.57
CA ASP A 43 8.24 8.22 -14.28
C ASP A 43 8.22 6.69 -14.27
N ARG A 44 7.38 6.07 -13.43
CA ARG A 44 7.33 4.60 -13.23
C ARG A 44 5.97 3.98 -13.45
N GLY A 45 4.94 4.78 -13.75
CA GLY A 45 3.58 4.30 -13.87
C GLY A 45 3.00 3.88 -12.52
N LYS A 46 2.34 2.72 -12.46
CA LYS A 46 1.55 2.28 -11.31
C LYS A 46 2.36 1.36 -10.39
N VAL A 47 2.33 1.65 -9.09
CA VAL A 47 2.81 0.76 -8.03
C VAL A 47 1.69 0.50 -7.02
N GLU A 48 1.67 -0.69 -6.43
CA GLU A 48 0.71 -1.06 -5.38
C GLU A 48 1.47 -1.25 -4.05
N LEU A 49 1.11 -0.45 -3.06
CA LEU A 49 1.58 -0.57 -1.69
C LEU A 49 0.57 -1.35 -0.86
N TYR A 50 0.95 -2.55 -0.43
CA TYR A 50 0.14 -3.44 0.39
C TYR A 50 0.51 -3.31 1.87
N SER A 51 -0.52 -3.29 2.71
CA SER A 51 -0.41 -3.31 4.16
C SER A 51 -1.37 -4.34 4.75
N LYS A 52 -0.87 -5.17 5.67
CA LYS A 52 -1.67 -6.02 6.55
C LYS A 52 -1.34 -5.67 7.99
N ALA A 53 -2.32 -5.24 8.75
CA ALA A 53 -2.14 -4.72 10.09
C ALA A 53 -1.30 -5.68 10.98
N GLY A 54 -0.23 -5.15 11.56
CA GLY A 54 0.66 -5.90 12.47
C GLY A 54 1.51 -7.00 11.82
N ARG A 55 1.43 -7.21 10.50
CA ARG A 55 2.10 -8.32 9.83
C ARG A 55 2.98 -7.90 8.66
N TRP A 56 2.42 -7.19 7.68
CA TRP A 56 3.07 -6.98 6.39
C TRP A 56 2.95 -5.55 5.88
N LEU A 57 3.99 -5.15 5.15
CA LEU A 57 4.11 -3.85 4.52
C LEU A 57 5.11 -4.01 3.36
N CYS A 58 4.63 -3.94 2.12
CA CYS A 58 5.47 -4.19 0.95
C CYS A 58 4.86 -3.64 -0.35
N LEU A 59 5.70 -3.47 -1.36
CA LEU A 59 5.24 -3.24 -2.73
C LEU A 59 4.86 -4.58 -3.34
N HIS A 60 3.58 -4.75 -3.65
CA HIS A 60 3.04 -6.01 -4.16
C HIS A 60 1.78 -5.73 -4.96
N GLU A 61 1.76 -6.22 -6.21
CA GLU A 61 0.55 -6.19 -7.03
C GLU A 61 -0.39 -7.32 -6.60
N VAL A 62 -1.59 -6.96 -6.17
CA VAL A 62 -2.60 -7.91 -5.72
C VAL A 62 -3.53 -8.23 -6.89
N GLU A 63 -3.62 -9.51 -7.27
CA GLU A 63 -4.42 -9.95 -8.42
C GLU A 63 -5.92 -9.70 -8.23
N GLU A 64 -6.46 -10.14 -7.08
CA GLU A 64 -7.88 -9.98 -6.77
C GLU A 64 -8.14 -8.74 -5.93
N LYS A 65 -8.82 -7.76 -6.54
CA LYS A 65 -9.20 -6.51 -5.88
C LYS A 65 -10.68 -6.54 -5.54
N PRO A 66 -11.08 -6.17 -4.30
CA PRO A 66 -12.49 -6.09 -3.93
C PRO A 66 -13.20 -5.03 -4.77
N GLY A 67 -14.44 -5.34 -5.18
CA GLY A 67 -15.20 -4.51 -6.13
C GLY A 67 -15.57 -3.14 -5.58
N SER A 68 -16.30 -3.10 -4.45
CA SER A 68 -16.75 -1.84 -3.84
C SER A 68 -15.91 -1.50 -2.59
N PRO A 69 -15.30 -0.29 -2.53
CA PRO A 69 -14.52 0.11 -1.36
C PRO A 69 -15.44 0.41 -0.17
N PRO A 70 -15.14 -0.13 1.03
CA PRO A 70 -15.83 0.24 2.27
C PRO A 70 -15.57 1.72 2.64
N PRO A 71 -16.33 2.30 3.59
CA PRO A 71 -16.24 3.72 3.94
C PRO A 71 -14.83 4.19 4.29
N PHE A 72 -14.05 3.38 5.01
CA PHE A 72 -12.67 3.71 5.37
C PHE A 72 -11.78 3.90 4.13
N ALA A 73 -11.82 2.96 3.18
CA ALA A 73 -11.11 3.08 1.91
C ALA A 73 -11.60 4.27 1.07
N GLN A 74 -12.89 4.59 1.11
CA GLN A 74 -13.42 5.77 0.43
C GLN A 74 -12.90 7.07 1.02
N THR A 75 -12.82 7.17 2.35
CA THR A 75 -12.24 8.34 3.04
C THR A 75 -10.79 8.55 2.65
N LEU A 76 -9.98 7.48 2.64
CA LEU A 76 -8.57 7.57 2.25
C LEU A 76 -8.34 8.04 0.81
N ARG A 77 -9.29 7.78 -0.11
CA ARG A 77 -9.21 8.27 -1.49
C ARG A 77 -9.50 9.78 -1.64
N ARG A 78 -10.04 10.43 -0.60
CA ARG A 78 -10.44 11.84 -0.62
C ARG A 78 -9.48 12.77 0.12
N LEU A 79 -8.52 12.20 0.85
CA LEU A 79 -7.45 12.94 1.52
C LEU A 79 -6.39 13.37 0.50
#